data_AF-A0A6H9S2J5-F1
#
_entry.id   AF-A0A6H9S2J5-F1
#
_cell.length_a   1.000
_cell.length_b   1.000
_cell.length_c   1.000
_cell.angle_alpha   90.00
_cell.angle_beta   90.00
_cell.angle_gamma   90.00
#
_symmetry.space_group_name_H-M   'P 1'
#
loop_
_entity.id
_entity.type
_entity.pdbx_description
1 polymer ?
#
loop_
_entity_poly.entity_id
_entity_poly.type
_entity_poly.pdbx_seq_one_letter_code
_entity_poly.pdbx_strand_id
1 'polypeptide(L)' 'MKVTERTSATGLQAHIRGERLATSDGVSAKEILVEIFVRERSEAHIVVPAVAEPLLVWVLSGEA' A
#
# COMPACT_ATOMS: atom_id res chain seq x y z
N MET A 1 23.69 -1.50 1.55
CA MET A 1 22.82 -0.33 1.77
C MET A 1 21.63 -0.82 2.59
N LYS A 2 21.36 -0.26 3.77
CA LYS A 2 20.26 -0.73 4.63
C LYS A 2 18.97 -0.09 4.10
N VAL A 3 18.10 -0.87 3.46
CA VAL A 3 16.79 -0.36 3.02
C VAL A 3 16.07 0.14 4.26
N THR A 4 15.64 1.39 4.25
CA THR A 4 14.89 1.96 5.36
C THR A 4 13.49 1.39 5.28
N GLU A 5 12.96 0.86 6.38
CA GLU A 5 11.65 0.18 6.39
C GLU A 5 10.53 1.08 5.87
N ARG A 6 10.58 2.39 6.16
CA ARG A 6 9.65 3.39 5.63
C ARG A 6 9.68 3.57 4.10
N THR A 7 10.74 3.08 3.44
CA THR A 7 11.00 3.25 2.00
C THR A 7 10.87 1.95 1.22
N SER A 8 10.53 0.83 1.87
CA SER A 8 10.27 -0.44 1.18
C SER A 8 8.78 -0.63 0.93
N ALA A 9 8.46 -1.35 -0.15
CA ALA A 9 7.09 -1.80 -0.43
C ALA A 9 6.43 -2.50 0.78
N THR A 10 7.18 -3.34 1.50
CA THR A 10 6.66 -4.08 2.67
C THR A 10 6.36 -3.19 3.88
N GLY A 11 7.11 -2.10 4.06
CA GLY A 11 6.89 -1.15 5.16
C GLY A 11 5.87 -0.06 4.84
N LEU A 12 5.48 0.09 3.57
CA LEU A 12 4.43 1.01 3.13
C LEU A 12 3.13 0.77 3.89
N GLN A 13 2.73 -0.49 4.08
CA GLN A 13 1.47 -0.85 4.74
C GLN A 13 1.31 -0.24 6.14
N ALA A 14 2.41 -0.08 6.88
CA ALA A 14 2.41 0.51 8.22
C ALA A 14 2.07 2.02 8.21
N HIS A 15 2.07 2.63 7.02
CA HIS A 15 1.82 4.05 6.80
C HIS A 15 0.54 4.31 6.00
N ILE A 16 -0.12 3.27 5.49
CA ILE A 16 -1.43 3.40 4.85
C ILE A 16 -2.51 3.36 5.92
N ARG A 17 -3.40 4.35 5.90
CA ARG A 17 -4.57 4.41 6.78
C ARG A 17 -5.69 3.53 6.23
N GLY A 18 -6.34 2.79 7.12
CA GLY A 18 -7.46 1.91 6.82
C GLY A 18 -7.25 0.50 7.36
N GLU A 19 -8.11 -0.42 6.95
CA GLU A 19 -8.01 -1.84 7.25
C GLU A 19 -7.54 -2.59 6.00
N ARG A 20 -6.54 -3.46 6.15
CA ARG A 20 -6.05 -4.31 5.06
C ARG A 20 -6.99 -5.50 4.87
N LEU A 21 -7.63 -5.56 3.70
CA LEU A 21 -8.55 -6.64 3.33
C LEU A 21 -7.83 -7.86 2.75
N ALA A 22 -6.77 -7.64 1.97
CA ALA A 22 -6.03 -8.70 1.30
C ALA A 22 -4.57 -8.30 1.05
N THR A 23 -3.70 -9.29 0.92
CA THR A 23 -2.28 -9.16 0.58
C THR A 23 -1.86 -10.36 -0.28
N SER A 24 -0.86 -10.16 -1.13
CA SER A 24 -0.28 -11.22 -1.95
C SER A 24 0.86 -11.98 -1.28
N ASP A 25 1.23 -11.67 -0.03
CA ASP A 25 2.44 -12.15 0.69
C ASP A 25 2.62 -13.68 0.91
N GLY A 26 1.84 -14.52 0.22
CA GLY A 26 2.01 -15.97 0.14
C GLY A 26 3.06 -16.45 -0.88
N VAL A 27 3.27 -17.77 -0.92
CA VAL A 27 4.36 -18.50 -1.61
C VAL A 27 4.54 -18.16 -3.12
N SER A 28 3.55 -17.55 -3.78
CA SER A 28 3.58 -17.23 -5.21
C SER A 28 3.92 -15.78 -5.56
N ALA A 29 4.02 -14.86 -4.60
CA ALA A 29 4.30 -13.44 -4.90
C ALA A 29 5.79 -13.13 -4.75
N LYS A 30 6.62 -13.59 -5.70
CA LYS A 30 8.07 -13.32 -5.64
C LYS A 30 8.47 -11.94 -6.16
N GLU A 31 7.66 -11.31 -7.01
CA GLU A 31 8.09 -10.09 -7.71
C GLU A 31 7.15 -8.88 -7.54
N ILE A 32 5.92 -9.09 -7.07
CA ILE A 32 4.93 -8.02 -6.90
C ILE A 32 4.22 -8.19 -5.57
N LEU A 33 4.25 -7.14 -4.75
CA LEU A 33 3.41 -7.01 -3.57
C LEU A 33 2.13 -6.27 -3.96
N VAL A 34 0.98 -6.90 -3.72
CA VAL A 34 -0.35 -6.32 -3.94
C VAL A 34 -1.08 -6.34 -2.62
N GLU A 35 -1.59 -5.19 -2.20
CA GLU A 35 -2.36 -5.03 -0.98
C GLU A 35 -3.64 -4.25 -1.27
N ILE A 36 -4.74 -4.67 -0.65
CA ILE A 36 -6.04 -4.01 -0.78
C ILE A 36 -6.42 -3.47 0.59
N PHE A 37 -6.74 -2.18 0.64
CA PHE A 37 -7.17 -1.50 1.86
C PHE A 37 -8.59 -0.95 1.70
N VAL A 38 -9.41 -1.10 2.73
CA VAL A 38 -10.62 -0.29 2.92
C VAL A 38 -10.26 0.92 3.76
N ARG A 39 -10.68 2.10 3.32
CA ARG A 39 -10.37 3.37 3.99
C ARG A 39 -11.60 3.91 4.71
N GLU A 40 -11.39 4.99 5.47
CA GLU A 40 -12.48 5.68 6.16
C GLU A 40 -13.55 6.17 5.19
N ARG A 41 -14.81 6.18 5.65
CA ARG A 41 -15.96 6.54 4.81
C ARG A 41 -15.89 7.97 4.23
N SER A 42 -15.17 8.86 4.91
CA SER A 42 -14.98 10.25 4.50
C SER A 42 -13.52 10.63 4.71
N GLU A 43 -12.79 10.82 3.62
CA GLU A 43 -11.40 11.26 3.67
C GLU A 43 -11.12 12.26 2.55
N ALA A 44 -10.65 13.45 2.93
CA ALA A 44 -10.45 14.56 1.99
C ALA A 44 -9.22 14.36 1.09
N HIS A 45 -8.27 13.52 1.48
CA HIS A 45 -7.05 13.27 0.74
C HIS A 45 -6.48 11.89 1.02
N ILE A 46 -5.85 11.31 0.01
CA ILE A 46 -5.07 10.08 0.14
C ILE A 46 -3.60 10.46 0.11
N VAL A 47 -2.87 10.16 1.19
CA VAL A 47 -1.41 10.34 1.23
C VAL A 47 -0.77 8.96 1.15
N VAL A 48 -0.05 8.74 0.06
CA VAL A 48 0.71 7.52 -0.16
C VAL A 48 2.20 7.87 -0.08
N PRO A 49 2.95 7.35 0.90
CA PRO A 49 4.39 7.57 0.99
C PRO A 49 5.12 7.09 -0.26
N ALA A 50 6.18 7.81 -0.64
CA ALA A 50 7.08 7.35 -1.68
C ALA A 50 7.90 6.15 -1.18
N VAL A 51 8.06 5.15 -2.04
CA VAL A 51 8.93 3.99 -1.82
C VAL A 51 9.99 3.91 -2.91
N ALA A 52 11.03 3.12 -2.69
CA ALA A 52 12.12 2.96 -3.65
C ALA A 52 11.72 2.09 -4.85
N GLU A 53 10.79 1.16 -4.64
CA GLU A 53 10.24 0.31 -5.69
C GLU A 53 9.17 1.04 -6.52
N PRO A 54 8.92 0.65 -7.79
CA PRO A 54 7.80 1.18 -8.56
C PRO A 54 6.46 0.91 -7.85
N LEU A 55 5.66 1.96 -7.64
CA LEU A 55 4.39 1.89 -6.95
C LEU A 55 3.23 2.23 -7.89
N LEU A 56 2.22 1.36 -7.93
CA LEU A 56 0.94 1.60 -8.61
C LEU A 56 -0.15 1.77 -7.55
N VAL A 57 -0.90 2.86 -7.65
CA VAL A 57 -2.05 3.15 -6.78
C VAL A 57 -3.32 3.09 -7.61
N TRP A 58 -4.28 2.25 -7.21
CA TRP A 58 -5.57 2.13 -7.87
C TRP A 58 -6.70 2.38 -6.87
N VAL A 59 -7.53 3.39 -7.14
CA VAL A 59 -8.79 3.63 -6.43
C VAL A 59 -9.88 2.73 -7.04
N LEU A 60 -10.29 1.69 -6.33
CA LEU A 60 -11.31 0.74 -6.78
C LEU A 60 -12.74 1.30 -6.71
N SER A 61 -12.99 2.17 -5.73
CA SER A 61 -14.27 2.85 -5.52
C SER A 61 -14.07 4.13 -4.71
N GLY A 62 -14.97 5.09 -4.90
CA GLY A 62 -14.90 6.42 -4.28
C GLY A 62 -15.25 7.51 -5.28
N GLU A 63 -15.72 8.65 -4.76
CA GLU A 63 -15.89 9.87 -5.54
C GLU A 63 -14.61 10.70 -5.38
N ALA A 64 -14.03 11.15 -6.51
CA ALA A 64 -12.79 11.92 -6.57
C ALA A 64 -13.07 13.40 -6.76
#